data_AF-A0A2V7UVY3-F1
#
_entry.id   AF-A0A2V7UVY3-F1
#
_cell.length_a   1.000
_cell.length_b   1.000
_cell.length_c   1.000
_cell.angle_alpha   90.00
_cell.angle_beta   90.00
_cell.angle_gamma   90.00
#
_symmetry.space_group_name_H-M   'P 1'
#
loop_
_entity.id
_entity.type
_entity.pdbx_description
1 polymer ?
#
loop_
_entity_poly.entity_id
_entity_poly.type
_entity_poly.pdbx_seq_one_letter_code
_entity_poly.pdbx_strand_id
1 'polypeptide(L)'
;MRVRWRAGQAALVVAGLLAVAACWRPLAPGAPPRLRIAATLLLVLGLAASGLLASLRGRGRAEQLAFYAFLVLGLDGLGQVVQPLGWPVWPATALMVASMAVAEEPPVAFGVAALAALLSVADAAASSFRPWKEAVAASLGYGALVLGGYHSLRGEKRRLGAARAELARLRHGIGQLDDRDAAAGPARLTAAALTLRQVSEEGRRARQLDRAAELDEALSRLVR
;
A
#
# COMPACT_ATOMS: atom_id res chain seq x y z
N MET A 1 -4.49 -22.21 -1.74
CA MET A 1 -3.49 -21.17 -2.07
C MET A 1 -3.35 -20.90 -3.57
N ARG A 2 -3.21 -21.90 -4.45
CA ARG A 2 -3.00 -21.70 -5.91
C ARG A 2 -4.14 -20.94 -6.61
N VAL A 3 -5.40 -21.13 -6.21
CA VAL A 3 -6.57 -20.45 -6.79
C VAL A 3 -6.59 -18.96 -6.48
N ARG A 4 -6.29 -18.57 -5.23
CA ARG A 4 -6.18 -17.15 -4.82
C ARG A 4 -5.07 -16.41 -5.58
N TRP A 5 -3.92 -17.06 -5.74
CA TRP A 5 -2.82 -16.51 -6.53
C TRP A 5 -3.22 -16.28 -8.01
N ARG A 6 -3.92 -17.25 -8.63
CA ARG A 6 -4.43 -17.11 -10.00
C ARG A 6 -5.48 -16.01 -10.13
N ALA A 7 -6.36 -15.87 -9.14
CA ALA A 7 -7.38 -14.82 -9.13
C ALA A 7 -6.76 -13.42 -9.06
N GLY A 8 -5.74 -13.23 -8.21
CA GLY A 8 -5.00 -11.96 -8.15
C GLY A 8 -4.27 -11.63 -9.46
N GLN A 9 -3.66 -12.62 -10.11
CA GLN A 9 -3.04 -12.43 -11.43
C GLN A 9 -4.06 -12.09 -12.51
N ALA A 10 -5.19 -12.79 -12.54
CA ALA A 10 -6.27 -12.49 -13.48
C ALA A 10 -6.82 -11.07 -13.28
N ALA A 11 -7.05 -10.66 -12.03
CA ALA A 11 -7.47 -9.30 -11.71
C ALA A 11 -6.45 -8.26 -12.18
N LEU A 12 -5.15 -8.52 -11.99
CA LEU A 12 -4.08 -7.63 -12.46
C LEU A 12 -4.02 -7.55 -13.99
N VAL A 13 -4.17 -8.68 -14.69
CA VAL A 13 -4.24 -8.71 -16.16
C VAL A 13 -5.45 -7.92 -16.65
N VAL A 14 -6.62 -8.12 -16.05
CA VAL A 14 -7.84 -7.36 -16.38
C VAL A 14 -7.63 -5.87 -16.15
N ALA A 15 -7.05 -5.48 -15.01
CA ALA A 15 -6.74 -4.08 -14.72
C ALA A 15 -5.73 -3.50 -15.74
N GLY A 16 -4.72 -4.26 -16.13
CA GLY A 16 -3.76 -3.87 -17.17
C GLY A 16 -4.43 -3.66 -18.53
N LEU A 17 -5.29 -4.59 -18.95
CA LEU A 17 -6.06 -4.46 -20.20
C LEU A 17 -6.98 -3.25 -20.17
N LEU A 18 -7.64 -2.99 -19.04
CA LEU A 18 -8.47 -1.80 -18.87
C LEU A 18 -7.67 -0.50 -18.86
N ALA A 19 -6.45 -0.50 -18.33
CA ALA A 19 -5.56 0.66 -18.39
C ALA A 19 -5.14 0.98 -19.82
N VAL A 20 -4.82 -0.05 -20.61
CA VAL A 20 -4.58 0.11 -22.04
C VAL A 20 -5.84 0.62 -22.74
N ALA A 21 -7.01 0.03 -22.44
CA ALA A 21 -8.29 0.48 -22.98
C ALA A 21 -8.62 1.95 -22.67
N ALA A 22 -8.31 2.40 -21.46
CA ALA A 22 -8.56 3.77 -21.00
C ALA A 22 -7.75 4.81 -21.77
N CYS A 23 -6.61 4.44 -22.35
CA CYS A 23 -5.79 5.34 -23.17
C CYS A 23 -6.53 5.81 -24.44
N TRP A 24 -7.51 5.06 -24.94
CA TRP A 24 -8.36 5.48 -26.07
C TRP A 24 -9.56 6.34 -25.66
N ARG A 25 -9.64 6.77 -24.39
CA ARG A 25 -10.68 7.67 -23.88
C ARG A 25 -12.12 7.23 -24.19
N PRO A 26 -12.51 6.00 -23.77
CA PRO A 26 -13.78 5.42 -24.17
C PRO A 26 -15.01 6.11 -23.58
N LEU A 27 -14.86 6.99 -22.59
CA LEU A 27 -15.95 7.74 -21.94
C LEU A 27 -16.01 9.20 -22.37
N ALA A 28 -15.10 9.66 -23.22
CA ALA A 28 -15.08 11.03 -23.71
C ALA A 28 -16.37 11.40 -24.48
N PRO A 29 -16.75 12.69 -24.55
CA PRO A 29 -17.98 13.15 -25.19
C PRO A 29 -18.15 12.71 -26.66
N GLY A 30 -17.04 12.48 -27.37
CA GLY A 30 -17.03 12.03 -28.77
C GLY A 30 -17.04 10.50 -28.99
N ALA A 31 -17.01 9.69 -27.93
CA ALA A 31 -16.95 8.24 -28.06
C ALA A 31 -18.31 7.62 -28.45
N PRO A 32 -18.32 6.54 -29.26
CA PRO A 32 -19.56 5.88 -29.66
C PRO A 32 -20.37 5.37 -28.44
N PRO A 33 -21.71 5.50 -28.44
CA PRO A 33 -22.52 5.25 -27.25
C PRO A 33 -22.42 3.81 -26.72
N ARG A 34 -22.28 2.82 -27.60
CA ARG A 34 -22.07 1.42 -27.22
C ARG A 34 -20.76 1.22 -26.43
N LEU A 35 -19.70 1.90 -26.85
CA LEU A 35 -18.39 1.83 -26.20
C LEU A 35 -18.41 2.53 -24.83
N ARG A 36 -19.12 3.66 -24.73
CA ARG A 36 -19.35 4.33 -23.44
C ARG A 36 -20.10 3.43 -22.46
N ILE A 37 -21.18 2.77 -22.89
CA ILE A 37 -21.93 1.83 -22.04
C ILE A 37 -21.02 0.69 -21.58
N ALA A 38 -20.28 0.06 -22.51
CA ALA A 38 -19.38 -1.05 -22.18
C ALA A 38 -18.29 -0.62 -21.20
N ALA A 39 -17.66 0.55 -21.40
CA ALA A 39 -16.63 1.07 -20.51
C ALA A 39 -17.18 1.41 -19.12
N THR A 40 -18.37 2.01 -19.03
CA THR A 40 -19.03 2.28 -17.75
C THR A 40 -19.32 0.99 -16.99
N LEU A 41 -19.86 -0.03 -17.66
CA LEU A 41 -20.11 -1.34 -17.03
C LEU A 41 -18.82 -2.00 -16.53
N LEU A 42 -17.75 -1.93 -17.31
CA LEU A 42 -16.43 -2.45 -16.91
C LEU A 42 -15.85 -1.69 -15.72
N LEU A 43 -16.02 -0.37 -15.64
CA LEU A 43 -15.59 0.41 -14.48
C LEU A 43 -16.40 0.10 -13.23
N VAL A 44 -17.73 -0.02 -13.35
CA VAL A 44 -18.59 -0.44 -12.23
C VAL A 44 -18.17 -1.82 -11.73
N LEU A 45 -17.88 -2.75 -12.63
CA LEU A 45 -17.36 -4.07 -12.29
C LEU A 45 -15.97 -3.98 -11.61
N GLY A 46 -15.07 -3.11 -12.10
CA GLY A 46 -13.76 -2.86 -11.51
C GLY A 46 -13.83 -2.25 -10.11
N LEU A 47 -14.78 -1.34 -9.87
CA LEU A 47 -15.05 -0.77 -8.54
C LEU A 47 -15.62 -1.82 -7.58
N ALA A 48 -16.55 -2.67 -8.05
CA ALA A 48 -17.06 -3.80 -7.27
C ALA A 48 -15.93 -4.79 -6.92
N ALA A 49 -15.08 -5.12 -7.90
CA ALA A 49 -13.89 -5.94 -7.70
C ALA A 49 -12.93 -5.29 -6.69
N SER A 50 -12.78 -3.97 -6.71
CA SER A 50 -11.96 -3.24 -5.73
C SER A 50 -12.52 -3.35 -4.31
N GLY A 51 -13.84 -3.25 -4.14
CA GLY A 51 -14.50 -3.47 -2.85
C GLY A 51 -14.29 -4.90 -2.34
N LEU A 52 -14.40 -5.89 -3.22
CA LEU A 52 -14.10 -7.29 -2.87
C LEU A 52 -12.63 -7.47 -2.48
N LEU A 53 -11.69 -6.89 -3.24
CA LEU A 53 -10.26 -6.94 -2.95
C LEU A 53 -9.94 -6.23 -1.62
N ALA A 54 -10.59 -5.10 -1.32
CA ALA A 54 -10.45 -4.39 -0.05
C ALA A 54 -10.90 -5.25 1.15
N SER A 55 -11.91 -6.10 0.97
CA SER A 55 -12.37 -7.02 2.03
C SER A 55 -11.38 -8.14 2.37
N LEU A 56 -10.40 -8.42 1.52
CA LEU A 56 -9.47 -9.53 1.71
C LEU A 56 -8.41 -9.19 2.77
N ARG A 57 -8.44 -9.93 3.89
CA ARG A 57 -7.37 -9.90 4.90
C ARG A 57 -6.12 -10.58 4.34
N GLY A 58 -5.00 -9.84 4.30
CA GLY A 58 -3.70 -10.32 3.81
C GLY A 58 -3.65 -10.48 2.29
N ARG A 59 -3.78 -9.36 1.56
CA ARG A 59 -3.67 -9.32 0.09
C ARG A 59 -2.27 -9.73 -0.39
N GLY A 60 -2.23 -10.49 -1.47
CA GLY A 60 -0.99 -10.71 -2.22
C GLY A 60 -0.59 -9.48 -3.05
N ARG A 61 0.68 -9.39 -3.47
CA ARG A 61 1.19 -8.27 -4.29
C ARG A 61 0.35 -7.99 -5.56
N ALA A 62 -0.07 -9.03 -6.27
CA ALA A 62 -0.87 -8.88 -7.49
C ALA A 62 -2.28 -8.32 -7.20
N GLU A 63 -2.92 -8.80 -6.14
CA GLU A 63 -4.25 -8.31 -5.69
C GLU A 63 -4.18 -6.83 -5.28
N GLN A 64 -3.10 -6.44 -4.61
CA GLN A 64 -2.85 -5.07 -4.19
C GLN A 64 -2.61 -4.13 -5.37
N LEU A 65 -1.79 -4.55 -6.36
CA LEU A 65 -1.57 -3.79 -7.58
C LEU A 65 -2.85 -3.65 -8.42
N ALA A 66 -3.63 -4.74 -8.55
CA ALA A 66 -4.90 -4.71 -9.25
C ALA A 66 -5.88 -3.73 -8.59
N PHE A 67 -5.98 -3.76 -7.26
CA PHE A 67 -6.80 -2.82 -6.49
C PHE A 67 -6.41 -1.36 -6.78
N TYR A 68 -5.12 -1.03 -6.75
CA TYR A 68 -4.68 0.34 -7.03
C TYR A 68 -4.93 0.75 -8.48
N ALA A 69 -4.69 -0.15 -9.43
CA ALA A 69 -4.98 0.10 -10.83
C ALA A 69 -6.48 0.38 -11.06
N PHE A 70 -7.38 -0.42 -10.46
CA PHE A 70 -8.82 -0.18 -10.57
C PHE A 70 -9.25 1.15 -9.95
N LEU A 71 -8.66 1.56 -8.83
CA LEU A 71 -8.98 2.86 -8.22
C LEU A 71 -8.54 4.03 -9.11
N VAL A 72 -7.34 3.97 -9.68
CA VAL A 72 -6.86 4.99 -10.62
C VAL A 72 -7.75 5.05 -11.87
N LEU A 73 -8.13 3.89 -12.41
CA LEU A 73 -9.02 3.80 -13.57
C LEU A 73 -10.43 4.32 -13.26
N GLY A 74 -10.96 4.02 -12.07
CA GLY A 74 -12.24 4.56 -11.63
C GLY A 74 -12.21 6.09 -11.53
N LEU A 75 -11.11 6.64 -11.03
CA LEU A 75 -10.93 8.08 -10.89
C LEU A 75 -10.71 8.79 -12.23
N ASP A 76 -9.96 8.19 -13.15
CA ASP A 76 -9.82 8.67 -14.53
C ASP A 76 -11.15 8.60 -15.29
N GLY A 77 -11.88 7.50 -15.16
CA GLY A 77 -13.21 7.35 -15.76
C GLY A 77 -14.21 8.39 -15.25
N LEU A 78 -14.17 8.69 -13.94
CA LEU A 78 -14.93 9.80 -13.36
C LEU A 78 -14.49 11.14 -13.96
N GLY A 79 -13.19 11.35 -14.14
CA GLY A 79 -12.61 12.49 -14.87
C GLY A 79 -13.20 12.71 -16.25
N GLN A 80 -13.29 11.66 -17.06
CA GLN A 80 -13.85 11.73 -18.42
C GLN A 80 -15.33 12.17 -18.43
N VAL A 81 -16.06 11.96 -17.33
CA VAL A 81 -17.47 12.34 -17.18
C VAL A 81 -17.64 13.74 -16.58
N VAL A 82 -16.87 14.08 -15.54
CA VAL A 82 -17.09 15.32 -14.76
C VAL A 82 -16.24 16.50 -15.20
N GLN A 83 -15.06 16.28 -15.82
CA GLN A 83 -14.26 17.39 -16.35
C GLN A 83 -14.99 18.19 -17.44
N PRO A 84 -15.72 17.57 -18.39
CA PRO A 84 -16.53 18.33 -19.35
C PRO A 84 -17.64 19.18 -18.69
N LEU A 85 -18.03 18.84 -17.46
CA LEU A 85 -19.00 19.59 -16.64
C LEU A 85 -18.33 20.72 -15.84
N GLY A 86 -17.03 20.97 -16.02
CA GLY A 86 -16.27 22.02 -15.33
C GLY A 86 -15.65 21.61 -13.99
N TRP A 87 -15.72 20.32 -13.62
CA TRP A 87 -15.21 19.84 -12.33
C TRP A 87 -13.78 19.27 -12.44
N PRO A 88 -12.79 19.86 -11.75
CA PRO A 88 -11.41 19.38 -11.83
C PRO A 88 -11.21 18.09 -11.02
N VAL A 89 -10.68 17.05 -11.68
CA VAL A 89 -10.40 15.72 -11.04
C VAL A 89 -8.94 15.58 -10.58
N TRP A 90 -8.06 16.50 -10.98
CA TRP A 90 -6.67 16.51 -10.55
C TRP A 90 -6.48 16.55 -9.02
N PRO A 91 -7.32 17.20 -8.18
CA PRO A 91 -7.12 17.19 -6.73
C PRO A 91 -7.34 15.81 -6.13
N ALA A 92 -8.35 15.08 -6.61
CA ALA A 92 -8.66 13.74 -6.13
C ALA A 92 -7.55 12.75 -6.51
N THR A 93 -7.00 12.86 -7.73
CA THR A 93 -5.87 12.03 -8.18
C THR A 93 -4.60 12.36 -7.40
N ALA A 94 -4.33 13.63 -7.14
CA ALA A 94 -3.20 14.07 -6.33
C ALA A 94 -3.30 13.55 -4.89
N LEU A 95 -4.47 13.65 -4.25
CA LEU A 95 -4.72 13.11 -2.92
C LEU A 95 -4.53 11.59 -2.89
N MET A 96 -5.02 10.89 -3.90
CA MET A 96 -4.81 9.45 -4.04
C MET A 96 -3.31 9.12 -4.11
N VAL A 97 -2.57 9.75 -5.02
CA VAL A 97 -1.13 9.51 -5.17
C VAL A 97 -0.37 9.84 -3.87
N ALA A 98 -0.70 10.95 -3.21
CA ALA A 98 -0.13 11.32 -1.92
C ALA A 98 -0.42 10.26 -0.84
N SER A 99 -1.66 9.77 -0.77
CA SER A 99 -2.03 8.71 0.18
C SER A 99 -1.24 7.41 -0.06
N MET A 100 -0.98 7.07 -1.34
CA MET A 100 -0.17 5.90 -1.69
C MET A 100 1.30 6.11 -1.34
N ALA A 101 1.85 7.31 -1.50
CA ALA A 101 3.22 7.62 -1.08
C ALA A 101 3.42 7.43 0.43
N VAL A 102 2.38 7.68 1.22
CA VAL A 102 2.38 7.43 2.67
C VAL A 102 2.27 5.93 2.95
N ALA A 103 1.21 5.30 2.44
CA ALA A 103 0.80 3.95 2.80
C ALA A 103 1.70 2.83 2.25
N GLU A 104 2.33 3.05 1.09
CA GLU A 104 2.96 1.97 0.32
C GLU A 104 4.48 2.06 0.22
N GLU A 105 5.06 0.97 -0.30
CA GLU A 105 6.46 0.94 -0.71
C GLU A 105 6.69 1.88 -1.92
N PRO A 106 7.87 2.53 -2.02
CA PRO A 106 8.18 3.46 -3.11
C PRO A 106 7.87 2.95 -4.53
N PRO A 107 8.25 1.72 -4.94
CA PRO A 107 7.97 1.25 -6.30
C PRO A 107 6.47 1.17 -6.62
N VAL A 108 5.63 0.86 -5.62
CA VAL A 108 4.18 0.78 -5.80
C VAL A 108 3.59 2.19 -5.96
N ALA A 109 4.00 3.12 -5.09
CA ALA A 109 3.56 4.51 -5.17
C ALA A 109 3.98 5.17 -6.51
N PHE A 110 5.21 4.93 -6.97
CA PHE A 110 5.66 5.39 -8.27
C PHE A 110 4.90 4.73 -9.43
N GLY A 111 4.57 3.44 -9.33
CA GLY A 111 3.73 2.77 -10.33
C GLY A 111 2.34 3.41 -10.46
N VAL A 112 1.71 3.74 -9.33
CA VAL A 112 0.43 4.45 -9.30
C VAL A 112 0.55 5.86 -9.90
N ALA A 113 1.58 6.62 -9.51
CA ALA A 113 1.84 7.95 -10.06
C ALA A 113 2.12 7.90 -11.57
N ALA A 114 2.87 6.90 -12.04
CA ALA A 114 3.16 6.70 -13.45
C ALA A 114 1.90 6.34 -14.25
N LEU A 115 1.02 5.49 -13.70
CA LEU A 115 -0.26 5.19 -14.32
C LEU A 115 -1.14 6.44 -14.43
N ALA A 116 -1.25 7.23 -13.35
CA ALA A 116 -2.00 8.49 -13.37
C ALA A 116 -1.43 9.49 -14.38
N ALA A 117 -0.11 9.64 -14.44
CA ALA A 117 0.59 10.48 -15.41
C ALA A 117 0.35 10.02 -16.86
N LEU A 118 0.44 8.71 -17.11
CA LEU A 118 0.17 8.14 -18.43
C LEU A 118 -1.24 8.45 -18.90
N LEU A 119 -2.22 8.35 -18.00
CA LEU A 119 -3.60 8.72 -18.33
C LEU A 119 -3.69 10.23 -18.61
N SER A 120 -3.11 11.12 -17.80
CA SER A 120 -3.06 12.56 -18.13
C SER A 120 -2.44 12.85 -19.51
N VAL A 121 -1.39 12.13 -19.89
CA VAL A 121 -0.80 12.23 -21.24
C VAL A 121 -1.76 11.71 -22.31
N ALA A 122 -2.47 10.61 -22.07
CA ALA A 122 -3.49 10.10 -22.98
C ALA A 122 -4.67 11.06 -23.17
N ASP A 123 -5.03 11.84 -22.14
CA ASP A 123 -6.02 12.92 -22.25
C ASP A 123 -5.55 14.03 -23.19
N ALA A 124 -4.31 14.48 -22.99
CA ALA A 124 -3.68 15.45 -23.86
C ALA A 124 -3.59 14.93 -25.30
N ALA A 125 -3.19 13.67 -25.50
CA ALA A 125 -3.12 13.07 -26.83
C ALA A 125 -4.49 13.02 -27.53
N ALA A 126 -5.55 12.63 -26.82
CA ALA A 126 -6.92 12.59 -27.35
C ALA A 126 -7.47 13.98 -27.71
N SER A 127 -6.96 15.03 -27.05
CA SER A 127 -7.31 16.43 -27.32
C SER A 127 -6.30 17.14 -28.23
N SER A 128 -5.59 16.39 -29.10
CA SER A 128 -4.59 16.91 -30.05
C SER A 128 -3.47 17.72 -29.38
N PHE A 129 -3.09 17.33 -28.17
CA PHE A 129 -2.09 17.98 -27.31
C PHE A 129 -2.37 19.44 -26.96
N ARG A 130 -3.62 19.91 -27.10
CA ARG A 130 -4.00 21.27 -26.67
C ARG A 130 -3.67 21.53 -25.19
N PRO A 131 -3.86 20.60 -24.24
CA PRO A 131 -3.51 20.78 -22.82
C PRO A 131 -2.13 20.17 -22.44
N TRP A 132 -1.13 20.18 -23.34
CA TRP A 132 0.17 19.53 -23.05
C TRP A 132 0.86 20.02 -21.76
N LYS A 133 0.70 21.29 -21.39
CA LYS A 133 1.29 21.86 -20.16
C LYS A 133 0.70 21.21 -18.91
N GLU A 134 -0.60 20.93 -18.93
CA GLU A 134 -1.31 20.31 -17.82
C GLU A 134 -0.86 18.84 -17.66
N ALA A 135 -0.68 18.13 -18.78
CA ALA A 135 -0.15 16.76 -18.75
C ALA A 135 1.29 16.69 -18.20
N VAL A 136 2.15 17.64 -18.59
CA VAL A 136 3.52 17.73 -18.03
C VAL A 136 3.47 18.09 -16.54
N ALA A 137 2.65 19.08 -16.16
CA ALA A 137 2.49 19.47 -14.77
C ALA A 137 1.95 18.33 -13.90
N ALA A 138 0.99 17.56 -14.40
CA ALA A 138 0.46 16.37 -13.71
C ALA A 138 1.55 15.29 -13.56
N SER A 139 2.28 15.00 -14.64
CA SER A 139 3.36 14.01 -14.62
C SER A 139 4.45 14.34 -13.60
N LEU A 140 4.93 15.58 -13.62
CA LEU A 140 5.92 16.07 -12.66
C LEU A 140 5.33 16.18 -11.24
N GLY A 141 4.10 16.65 -11.12
CA GLY A 141 3.41 16.83 -9.84
C GLY A 141 3.18 15.51 -9.11
N TYR A 142 2.69 14.48 -9.78
CA TYR A 142 2.52 13.15 -9.18
C TYR A 142 3.86 12.53 -8.78
N GLY A 143 4.90 12.67 -9.63
CA GLY A 143 6.26 12.24 -9.28
C GLY A 143 6.81 12.97 -8.05
N ALA A 144 6.61 14.29 -7.99
CA ALA A 144 7.03 15.12 -6.87
C ALA A 144 6.29 14.78 -5.57
N LEU A 145 5.00 14.45 -5.62
CA LEU A 145 4.24 14.00 -4.45
C LEU A 145 4.81 12.71 -3.87
N VAL A 146 5.16 11.73 -4.72
CA VAL A 146 5.76 10.48 -4.28
C VAL A 146 7.15 10.71 -3.68
N LEU A 147 7.99 11.51 -4.35
CA LEU A 147 9.32 11.86 -3.85
C LEU A 147 9.25 12.62 -2.53
N GLY A 148 8.42 13.66 -2.44
CA GLY A 148 8.25 14.49 -1.25
C GLY A 148 7.72 13.67 -0.07
N GLY A 149 6.69 12.85 -0.30
CA GLY A 149 6.17 11.92 0.71
C GLY A 149 7.22 10.92 1.17
N TYR A 150 7.99 10.34 0.24
CA TYR A 150 9.08 9.43 0.58
C TYR A 150 10.15 10.11 1.43
N HIS A 151 10.61 11.30 1.05
CA HIS A 151 11.64 12.03 1.78
C HIS A 151 11.18 12.46 3.18
N SER A 152 9.95 12.95 3.30
CA SER A 152 9.34 13.33 4.58
C SER A 152 9.26 12.14 5.54
N LEU A 153 8.78 10.99 5.04
CA LEU A 153 8.54 9.81 5.87
C LEU A 153 9.77 8.91 6.04
N ARG A 154 10.88 9.18 5.35
CA ARG A 154 12.08 8.32 5.41
C ARG A 154 12.63 8.21 6.84
N GLY A 155 12.62 9.32 7.57
CA GLY A 155 13.07 9.36 8.96
C GLY A 155 12.16 8.56 9.89
N GLU A 156 10.85 8.74 9.76
CA GLU A 156 9.84 8.05 10.57
C GLU A 156 9.77 6.55 10.26
N LYS A 157 9.76 6.17 8.97
CA LYS A 157 9.80 4.76 8.55
C LYS A 157 11.06 4.04 9.08
N ARG A 158 12.21 4.73 9.15
CA ARG A 158 13.43 4.19 9.77
C ARG A 158 13.29 4.00 11.28
N ARG A 159 12.71 4.98 11.99
CA ARG A 159 12.46 4.87 13.45
C ARG A 159 11.49 3.73 13.77
N LEU A 160 10.41 3.60 13.00
CA LEU A 160 9.45 2.51 13.12
C LEU A 160 10.06 1.15 12.79
N GLY A 161 10.93 1.08 11.77
CA GLY A 161 11.67 -0.12 11.42
C GLY A 161 12.62 -0.56 12.53
N ALA A 162 13.34 0.38 13.15
CA ALA A 162 14.20 0.10 14.29
C ALA A 162 13.40 -0.41 15.50
N ALA A 163 12.30 0.25 15.84
CA ALA A 163 11.40 -0.16 16.93
C ALA A 163 10.82 -1.57 16.70
N ARG A 164 10.38 -1.88 15.47
CA ARG A 164 9.92 -3.24 15.12
C ARG A 164 11.03 -4.28 15.19
N ALA A 165 12.23 -3.95 14.74
CA ALA A 165 13.38 -4.86 14.83
C ALA A 165 13.83 -5.09 16.28
N GLU A 166 13.69 -4.09 17.16
CA GLU A 166 13.90 -4.23 18.60
C GLU A 166 12.82 -5.12 19.22
N LEU A 167 11.54 -4.89 18.88
CA LEU A 167 10.43 -5.75 19.32
C LEU A 167 10.62 -7.21 18.90
N ALA A 168 11.00 -7.46 17.64
CA ALA A 168 11.26 -8.81 17.14
C ALA A 168 12.42 -9.49 17.87
N ARG A 169 13.50 -8.73 18.17
CA ARG A 169 14.64 -9.23 18.94
C ARG A 169 14.27 -9.54 20.38
N LEU A 170 13.50 -8.67 21.05
CA LEU A 170 13.03 -8.90 22.41
C LEU A 170 12.14 -10.15 22.47
N ARG A 171 11.18 -10.27 21.54
CA ARG A 171 10.30 -11.44 21.45
C ARG A 171 11.07 -12.75 21.20
N HIS A 172 12.09 -12.71 20.34
CA HIS A 172 12.94 -13.86 20.09
C HIS A 172 13.85 -14.20 21.30
N GLY A 173 14.38 -13.18 21.99
CA GLY A 173 15.17 -13.36 23.20
C GLY A 173 14.35 -13.94 24.37
N ILE A 174 13.09 -13.54 24.50
CA ILE A 174 12.14 -14.13 25.46
C ILE A 174 11.90 -15.61 25.14
N GLY A 175 11.64 -15.94 23.86
CA GLY A 175 11.49 -17.34 23.44
C GLY A 175 12.73 -18.21 23.70
N GLN A 176 13.94 -17.67 23.51
CA GLN A 176 15.18 -18.39 23.85
C GLN A 176 15.37 -18.62 25.36
N LEU A 177 14.84 -17.74 26.20
CA LEU A 177 14.85 -17.92 27.66
C LEU A 177 13.87 -19.02 28.07
N ASP A 178 12.69 -19.06 27.45
CA ASP A 178 11.70 -20.13 27.66
C ASP A 178 12.26 -21.50 27.22
N ASP A 179 12.92 -21.57 26.06
CA ASP A 179 13.55 -22.80 25.56
C ASP A 179 14.75 -23.24 26.43
N ARG A 180 15.51 -22.29 27.00
CA ARG A 180 16.63 -22.59 27.91
C ARG A 180 16.16 -23.12 29.26
N ASP A 181 15.07 -22.61 29.79
CA ASP A 181 14.47 -23.15 31.02
C ASP A 181 13.92 -24.56 30.81
N ALA A 182 13.34 -24.82 29.64
CA ALA A 182 12.90 -26.16 29.26
C ALA A 182 14.07 -27.13 29.04
N ALA A 183 15.23 -26.64 28.59
CA ALA A 183 16.43 -27.44 28.31
C ALA A 183 17.45 -27.52 29.46
N ALA A 184 17.26 -26.76 30.54
CA ALA A 184 18.17 -26.74 31.69
C ALA A 184 18.01 -28.01 32.55
N GLY A 185 18.73 -29.08 32.19
CA GLY A 185 19.05 -30.16 33.11
C GLY A 185 19.91 -29.67 34.29
N PRO A 186 19.95 -30.39 35.43
CA PRO A 186 20.49 -29.88 36.69
C PRO A 186 21.99 -29.60 36.58
N ALA A 187 22.35 -28.34 36.30
CA ALA A 187 23.72 -27.88 36.34
C ALA A 187 24.20 -27.85 37.79
N ARG A 188 25.46 -28.28 38.01
CA ARG A 188 26.15 -28.29 39.32
C ARG A 188 26.44 -26.87 39.81
N LEU A 189 25.40 -26.14 40.16
CA LEU A 189 25.45 -24.86 40.86
C LEU A 189 24.88 -25.09 42.27
N THR A 190 25.48 -24.45 43.27
CA THR A 190 24.94 -24.48 44.64
C THR A 190 23.54 -23.87 44.66
N ALA A 191 22.66 -24.37 45.53
CA ALA A 191 21.25 -23.94 45.60
C ALA A 191 21.09 -22.40 45.70
N ALA A 192 21.97 -21.73 46.43
CA ALA A 192 22.00 -20.27 46.54
C ALA A 192 22.43 -19.55 45.24
N ALA A 193 23.31 -20.17 44.44
CA ALA A 193 23.70 -19.64 43.14
C ALA A 193 22.60 -19.85 42.08
N LEU A 194 21.83 -20.95 42.19
CA LEU A 194 20.66 -21.19 41.35
C LEU A 194 19.54 -20.19 41.64
N THR A 195 19.25 -19.89 42.91
CA THR A 195 18.21 -18.91 43.28
C THR A 195 18.58 -17.48 42.89
N LEU A 196 19.83 -17.06 43.12
CA LEU A 196 20.28 -15.72 42.68
C LEU A 196 20.28 -15.58 41.17
N ARG A 197 20.61 -16.65 40.44
CA ARG A 197 20.53 -16.67 38.97
C ARG A 197 19.08 -16.61 38.50
N GLN A 198 18.18 -17.37 39.11
CA GLN A 198 16.75 -17.33 38.80
C GLN A 198 16.16 -15.94 39.04
N VAL A 199 16.40 -15.33 40.19
CA VAL A 199 15.90 -13.96 40.49
C VAL A 199 16.47 -12.92 39.53
N SER A 200 17.74 -13.05 39.14
CA SER A 200 18.37 -12.16 38.17
C SER A 200 17.79 -12.33 36.76
N GLU A 201 17.58 -13.57 36.31
CA GLU A 201 16.98 -13.87 35.01
C GLU A 201 15.50 -13.49 34.97
N GLU A 202 14.73 -13.74 36.02
CA GLU A 202 13.33 -13.29 36.18
C GLU A 202 13.21 -11.77 36.17
N GLY A 203 14.09 -11.05 36.88
CA GLY A 203 14.12 -9.59 36.84
C GLY A 203 14.54 -9.03 35.47
N ARG A 204 15.39 -9.74 34.73
CA ARG A 204 15.75 -9.38 33.35
C ARG A 204 14.58 -9.62 32.39
N ARG A 205 13.84 -10.73 32.57
CA ARG A 205 12.64 -11.09 31.80
C ARG A 205 11.50 -10.11 32.02
N ALA A 206 11.19 -9.78 33.28
CA ALA A 206 10.13 -8.82 33.61
C ALA A 206 10.37 -7.47 32.91
N ARG A 207 11.60 -6.95 32.93
CA ARG A 207 11.97 -5.71 32.23
C ARG A 207 11.91 -5.82 30.70
N GLN A 208 12.18 -6.98 30.13
CA GLN A 208 12.08 -7.21 28.69
C GLN A 208 10.62 -7.34 28.23
N LEU A 209 9.78 -7.99 29.03
CA LEU A 209 8.33 -8.11 28.78
C LEU A 209 7.64 -6.76 28.88
N ASP A 210 7.96 -5.98 29.91
CA ASP A 210 7.38 -4.64 30.12
C ASP A 210 7.74 -3.70 28.95
N ARG A 211 9.02 -3.69 28.56
CA ARG A 211 9.49 -2.92 27.40
C ARG A 211 8.93 -3.41 26.07
N ALA A 212 8.69 -4.71 25.92
CA ALA A 212 8.05 -5.26 24.72
C ALA A 212 6.56 -4.87 24.67
N ALA A 213 5.87 -4.88 25.82
CA ALA A 213 4.47 -4.45 25.92
C ALA A 213 4.31 -2.95 25.64
N GLU A 214 5.18 -2.10 26.18
CA GLU A 214 5.21 -0.67 25.88
C GLU A 214 5.42 -0.39 24.39
N LEU A 215 6.37 -1.10 23.75
CA LEU A 215 6.65 -0.95 22.32
C LEU A 215 5.51 -1.48 21.45
N ASP A 216 4.88 -2.60 21.84
CA ASP A 216 3.73 -3.16 21.12
C ASP A 216 2.51 -2.25 21.26
N GLU A 217 2.27 -1.68 22.44
CA GLU A 217 1.21 -0.71 22.67
C GLU A 217 1.44 0.58 21.87
N ALA A 218 2.65 1.14 21.91
CA ALA A 218 3.02 2.31 21.12
C ALA A 218 2.86 2.06 19.61
N LEU A 219 3.26 0.88 19.11
CA LEU A 219 3.07 0.49 17.71
C LEU A 219 1.59 0.25 17.37
N SER A 220 0.80 -0.32 18.27
CA SER A 220 -0.63 -0.57 18.07
C SER A 220 -1.44 0.72 17.99
N ARG A 221 -1.05 1.76 18.75
CA ARG A 221 -1.66 3.10 18.69
C ARG A 221 -1.37 3.81 17.36
N LEU A 222 -0.27 3.46 16.69
CA LEU A 222 0.12 4.02 15.38
C LEU A 222 -0.50 3.29 14.18
N VAL A 223 -1.02 2.08 14.39
CA VAL A 223 -1.62 1.22 13.35
C VAL A 223 -3.15 1.28 13.36
N ARG A 224 -3.78 1.81 14.42
CA ARG A 224 -5.21 2.13 14.47
C ARG A 224 -5.51 3.44 13.75
#